data_AF-A0A8T6U045-F1
#
_entry.id   AF-A0A8T6U045-F1
#
_cell.length_a   1.000
_cell.length_b   1.000
_cell.length_c   1.000
_cell.angle_alpha   90.00
_cell.angle_beta   90.00
_cell.angle_gamma   90.00
#
_symmetry.space_group_name_H-M   'P 1'
#
loop_
_entity.id
_entity.type
_entity.pdbx_description
1 polymer ?
#
loop_
_entity_poly.entity_id
_entity_poly.type
_entity_poly.pdbx_seq_one_letter_code
_entity_poly.pdbx_strand_id
1 'polypeptide(L)' 'MKGKKWRTWSSKRIVEEWTGTWRVDVVSTAGKVLKSKEFVVE' A
#
# COMPACT_ATOMS: atom_id res chain seq x y z
N MET A 1 8.80 22.94 -16.16
CA MET A 1 8.18 21.61 -16.36
C MET A 1 7.42 21.21 -15.10
N LYS A 2 6.09 21.09 -15.14
CA LYS A 2 5.31 20.49 -14.04
C LYS A 2 5.04 19.04 -14.41
N GLY A 3 5.67 18.08 -13.73
CA GLY A 3 5.38 16.65 -13.92
C GLY A 3 3.91 16.35 -13.65
N LYS A 4 3.30 15.43 -14.43
CA LYS A 4 1.92 14.97 -14.21
C LYS A 4 1.72 14.62 -12.74
N LYS A 5 0.64 15.09 -12.10
CA LYS A 5 0.32 14.73 -10.70
C LYS A 5 -0.20 13.29 -10.67
N TRP A 6 0.63 12.32 -10.33
CA TRP A 6 0.31 10.88 -10.36
C TRP A 6 -0.11 10.28 -9.00
N ARG A 7 -0.52 11.11 -8.03
CA ARG A 7 -1.14 10.59 -6.81
C ARG A 7 -2.65 10.48 -7.00
N THR A 8 -3.12 9.25 -7.17
CA THR A 8 -4.52 8.91 -6.87
C THR A 8 -4.59 8.54 -5.39
N TRP A 9 -5.42 9.23 -4.61
CA TRP A 9 -5.72 8.81 -3.25
C TRP A 9 -6.94 7.89 -3.27
N SER A 10 -6.78 6.67 -2.77
CA SER A 10 -7.88 5.75 -2.52
C SER A 10 -7.93 5.47 -1.02
N SER A 11 -9.08 5.69 -0.38
CA SER A 11 -9.34 5.27 1.00
C SER A 11 -10.25 4.04 1.00
N LYS A 12 -9.92 3.06 1.84
CA LYS A 12 -10.78 1.91 2.13
C LYS A 12 -10.76 1.68 3.63
N ARG A 13 -11.94 1.48 4.22
CA ARG A 13 -12.06 1.17 5.64
C ARG A 13 -11.63 -0.28 5.87
N ILE A 14 -10.76 -0.48 6.85
CA ILE A 14 -10.39 -1.81 7.35
C ILE A 14 -11.50 -2.23 8.31
N VAL A 15 -12.11 -3.38 8.08
CA VAL A 15 -13.14 -3.96 8.96
C VAL A 15 -12.48 -4.69 10.13
N GLU A 16 -13.21 -4.94 11.22
CA GLU A 16 -12.64 -5.54 12.44
C GLU A 16 -12.03 -6.93 12.20
N GLU A 17 -12.60 -7.72 11.28
CA GLU A 17 -12.06 -9.03 10.87
C GLU A 17 -10.68 -8.94 10.18
N TRP A 18 -10.27 -7.73 9.79
CA TRP A 18 -9.02 -7.43 9.12
C TRP A 18 -8.02 -6.74 10.06
N THR A 19 -8.28 -6.71 11.36
CA THR A 19 -7.28 -6.32 12.37
C THR A 19 -6.13 -7.35 12.42
N GLY A 20 -4.96 -6.92 12.88
CA GLY A 20 -3.75 -7.73 12.98
C GLY A 20 -2.57 -7.17 12.18
N THR A 21 -1.61 -8.05 11.87
CA THR A 21 -0.37 -7.65 11.20
C THR A 21 -0.55 -7.59 9.68
N TRP A 22 -0.34 -6.40 9.12
CA TRP A 22 -0.37 -6.14 7.69
C TRP A 22 1.03 -6.00 7.12
N ARG A 23 1.18 -6.44 5.88
CA ARG A 23 2.37 -6.24 5.05
C ARG A 23 1.97 -5.65 3.71
N VAL A 24 2.62 -4.56 3.33
CA VAL A 24 2.45 -3.89 2.04
C VAL A 24 3.72 -4.08 1.23
N ASP A 25 3.59 -4.70 0.07
CA ASP A 25 4.67 -4.86 -0.88
C ASP A 25 4.49 -3.91 -2.07
N VAL A 26 5.50 -3.09 -2.34
CA VAL A 26 5.60 -2.27 -3.54
C VAL A 26 6.29 -3.13 -4.60
N VAL A 27 5.55 -3.52 -5.62
CA VAL A 27 6.05 -4.37 -6.72
C VAL A 27 6.33 -3.55 -7.98
N SER A 28 7.34 -3.94 -8.74
CA SER A 28 7.57 -3.43 -10.09
C SER A 28 6.56 -4.03 -11.07
N THR A 29 6.52 -3.49 -12.30
CA THR A 29 5.68 -4.05 -13.38
C THR A 29 6.02 -5.50 -13.73
N ALA A 30 7.23 -5.95 -13.42
CA ALA A 30 7.68 -7.33 -13.59
C ALA A 30 7.38 -8.22 -12.37
N GLY A 31 6.63 -7.72 -11.37
CA GLY A 31 6.27 -8.46 -10.16
C GLY A 31 7.39 -8.55 -9.11
N LYS A 32 8.52 -7.87 -9.30
CA LYS A 32 9.62 -7.85 -8.32
C LYS A 32 9.28 -6.91 -7.17
N VAL A 33 9.34 -7.39 -5.93
CA VAL A 33 9.20 -6.54 -4.74
C VAL A 33 10.37 -5.56 -4.68
N LEU A 34 10.05 -4.26 -4.70
CA LEU A 34 10.98 -3.14 -4.56
C LEU A 34 11.11 -2.71 -3.11
N LYS A 35 10.03 -2.83 -2.32
CA LYS A 35 9.99 -2.47 -0.91
C LYS A 35 8.84 -3.16 -0.19
N SER A 36 9.04 -3.52 1.06
CA SER A 36 7.99 -4.01 1.95
C SER A 36 7.85 -3.10 3.16
N LYS A 37 6.65 -2.98 3.70
CA LYS A 37 6.40 -2.30 4.97
C LYS A 37 5.35 -3.07 5.77
N GLU A 38 5.65 -3.28 7.04
CA GLU A 38 4.74 -3.93 7.98
C GLU A 38 4.16 -2.90 8.94
N PHE A 39 2.90 -3.12 9.34
CA PHE A 39 2.21 -2.34 10.36
C PHE A 39 1.10 -3.17 11.00
N VAL A 40 0.66 -2.79 12.20
CA VAL A 40 -0.43 -3.45 12.91
C VAL A 40 -1.66 -2.56 12.84
N VAL A 41 -2.82 -3.17 12.64
CA VAL A 41 -4.14 -2.54 12.77
C VAL A 41 -4.82 -3.15 13.98
N GLU A 42 -5.17 -2.30 14.94
CA GLU A 42 -5.87 -2.68 16.17
C GLU A 42 -7.37 -2.39 16.06
#